data_AF-A0A2P6Q6A7-F1
#
_entry.id   AF-A0A2P6Q6A7-F1
#
_cell.length_a   1.000
_cell.length_b   1.000
_cell.length_c   1.000
_cell.angle_alpha   90.00
_cell.angle_beta   90.00
_cell.angle_gamma   90.00
#
_symmetry.space_group_name_H-M   'P 1'
#
loop_
_entity.id
_entity.type
_entity.pdbx_description
1 polymer ?
#
loop_
_entity_poly.entity_id
_entity_poly.type
_entity_poly.pdbx_seq_one_letter_code
_entity_poly.pdbx_strand_id
1 'polypeptide(L)'
;MQFILVVILVLFTLAAAAEEAVAAEAVLPQAKPGCTYRCGNLTIPYPFGIGPDCYMTKDFSVRCNTSTKPLTAMWDASPIAINNIYLAEGEMQIAQYVAYDCYDSQGWTNSSEPWLAVPPFTISHTRNKFIAIGCDAYALFRGYRADEERYVTGCMSICDNLDSVEQSCSGVGCCQTDIPRGLKNYTVRLDSYYNHTYILDFNPCSYAFIVEEGKFTFSPNTSFKDLSNTEKLPTILNWEIGEGPCDEAQKKYDYACKANSKCVNRNITDELSGYICHCQPGYQGNPYLLDGCQDIDECKVSKPCTNGRCENSPGSYSCLCDKGYRSNGTNNQSCIKEVPKNIQSPRSCSCLLYH
;
A
#
# COMPACT_ATOMS: atom_id res chain seq x y z
N MET A 1 10.96 -52.06 61.62
CA MET A 1 12.41 -52.28 61.48
C MET A 1 12.83 -51.67 60.15
N GLN A 2 13.72 -50.66 60.19
CA GLN A 2 14.55 -50.08 59.12
C GLN A 2 13.90 -49.58 57.81
N PHE A 3 13.95 -48.31 57.40
CA PHE A 3 15.02 -47.29 57.20
C PHE A 3 15.35 -47.11 55.69
N ILE A 4 15.28 -45.84 55.25
CA ILE A 4 16.07 -45.14 54.20
C ILE A 4 15.39 -44.77 52.85
N LEU A 5 15.25 -43.44 52.69
CA LEU A 5 15.36 -42.48 51.55
C LEU A 5 15.19 -43.00 50.10
N VAL A 6 14.51 -42.27 49.20
CA VAL A 6 15.00 -41.03 48.51
C VAL A 6 13.80 -40.11 48.15
N VAL A 7 13.60 -38.99 48.85
CA VAL A 7 13.85 -37.58 48.41
C VAL A 7 13.42 -37.24 46.96
N ILE A 8 12.26 -36.60 46.79
CA ILE A 8 12.10 -35.47 45.85
C ILE A 8 11.22 -34.42 46.54
N LEU A 9 11.79 -33.24 46.75
CA LEU A 9 11.27 -32.12 47.51
C LEU A 9 11.32 -30.90 46.59
N VAL A 10 10.20 -30.51 45.97
CA VAL A 10 10.01 -29.17 45.37
C VAL A 10 8.49 -28.90 45.36
N LEU A 11 7.90 -28.39 46.45
CA LEU A 11 7.62 -26.97 46.70
C LEU A 11 6.95 -26.25 45.52
N PHE A 12 5.64 -26.03 45.69
CA PHE A 12 4.82 -25.09 44.94
C PHE A 12 5.56 -23.77 44.70
N THR A 13 5.91 -23.49 43.46
CA THR A 13 6.32 -22.15 43.03
C THR A 13 5.09 -21.41 42.52
N LEU A 14 4.78 -20.32 43.23
CA LEU A 14 3.91 -19.24 42.76
C LEU A 14 4.41 -18.76 41.40
N ALA A 15 3.68 -19.08 40.33
CA ALA A 15 3.84 -18.37 39.07
C ALA A 15 3.14 -17.02 39.23
N ALA A 16 3.94 -16.01 39.59
CA ALA A 16 3.54 -14.62 39.48
C ALA A 16 3.16 -14.36 38.01
N ALA A 17 1.93 -13.92 37.79
CA ALA A 17 1.52 -13.34 36.53
C ALA A 17 2.35 -12.07 36.31
N ALA A 18 3.40 -12.19 35.50
CA ALA A 18 4.04 -11.04 34.90
C ALA A 18 3.09 -10.58 33.78
N GLU A 19 2.18 -9.66 34.09
CA GLU A 19 1.62 -8.79 33.06
C GLU A 19 2.77 -7.95 32.52
N GLU A 20 3.29 -8.33 31.36
CA GLU A 20 4.17 -7.47 30.59
C GLU A 20 3.36 -6.23 30.18
N ALA A 21 3.53 -5.14 30.92
CA ALA A 21 3.21 -3.81 30.45
C ALA A 21 4.13 -3.51 29.27
N VAL A 22 3.67 -3.84 28.06
CA VAL A 22 4.26 -3.31 26.83
C VAL A 22 4.15 -1.79 26.96
N ALA A 23 5.30 -1.13 27.14
CA ALA A 23 5.37 0.32 27.09
C ALA A 23 4.71 0.75 25.77
N ALA A 24 3.58 1.45 25.87
CA ALA A 24 2.94 2.02 24.71
C ALA A 24 3.94 3.00 24.09
N GLU A 25 4.58 2.60 22.98
CA GLU A 25 5.21 3.56 22.10
C GLU A 25 4.17 4.65 21.83
N ALA A 26 4.53 5.90 22.10
CA ALA A 26 3.67 7.02 21.80
C ALA A 26 3.41 6.99 20.29
N VAL A 27 2.22 6.54 19.90
CA VAL A 27 1.81 6.53 18.50
C VAL A 27 1.87 7.97 18.03
N LEU A 28 2.78 8.25 17.10
CA LEU A 28 2.96 9.58 16.52
C LEU A 28 1.59 10.12 16.09
N PRO A 29 1.33 11.42 16.27
CA PRO A 29 0.03 11.98 15.92
C PRO A 29 -0.25 11.74 14.43
N GLN A 30 -1.19 10.83 14.16
CA GLN A 30 -1.62 10.51 12.80
C GLN A 30 -2.85 11.31 12.41
N ALA A 31 -3.76 11.61 13.33
CA ALA A 31 -4.96 12.42 13.08
C ALA A 31 -4.79 13.84 13.61
N LYS A 32 -5.63 14.75 13.12
CA LYS A 32 -5.72 16.11 13.65
C LYS A 32 -6.09 16.08 15.15
N PRO A 33 -5.49 16.92 16.01
CA PRO A 33 -5.78 16.92 17.45
C PRO A 33 -7.28 17.07 17.75
N GLY A 34 -7.80 16.22 18.64
CA GLY A 34 -9.22 16.18 18.99
C GLY A 34 -10.10 15.35 18.05
N CYS A 35 -9.55 14.81 16.96
CA CYS A 35 -10.30 13.99 16.00
C CYS A 35 -10.15 12.50 16.24
N THR A 36 -11.17 11.75 15.84
CA THR A 36 -11.13 10.29 15.84
C THR A 36 -10.13 9.80 14.80
N TYR A 37 -9.18 8.96 15.22
CA TYR A 37 -8.09 8.47 14.38
C TYR A 37 -8.26 7.02 13.92
N ARG A 38 -9.37 6.36 14.30
CA ARG A 38 -9.65 4.96 13.96
C ARG A 38 -11.12 4.72 13.64
N CYS A 39 -11.36 3.81 12.71
CA CYS A 39 -12.66 3.19 12.48
C CYS A 39 -12.47 1.69 12.26
N GLY A 40 -12.87 0.89 13.26
CA GLY A 40 -12.55 -0.54 13.28
C GLY A 40 -11.04 -0.75 13.32
N ASN A 41 -10.51 -1.46 12.32
CA ASN A 41 -9.07 -1.71 12.20
C ASN A 41 -8.34 -0.65 11.36
N LEU A 42 -9.06 0.24 10.69
CA LEU A 42 -8.44 1.28 9.88
C LEU A 42 -7.94 2.42 10.76
N THR A 43 -6.68 2.84 10.55
CA THR A 43 -6.17 4.12 11.05
C THR A 43 -6.47 5.21 10.02
N ILE A 44 -6.95 6.36 10.47
CA ILE A 44 -7.39 7.47 9.63
C ILE A 44 -6.44 8.64 9.90
N PRO A 45 -5.39 8.79 9.07
CA PRO A 45 -4.45 9.89 9.22
C PRO A 45 -4.97 11.16 8.54
N TYR A 46 -4.64 12.32 9.08
CA TYR A 46 -4.83 13.59 8.37
C TYR A 46 -3.98 13.58 7.08
N PRO A 47 -4.49 13.98 5.90
CA PRO A 47 -5.61 14.89 5.64
C PRO A 47 -7.01 14.27 5.74
N PHE A 48 -7.13 12.95 5.90
CA PHE A 48 -8.41 12.27 6.11
C PHE A 48 -8.91 12.45 7.54
N GLY A 49 -10.23 12.44 7.72
CA GLY A 49 -10.82 12.59 9.04
C GLY A 49 -12.30 12.27 9.09
N ILE A 50 -12.77 11.93 10.30
CA ILE A 50 -14.18 11.68 10.59
C ILE A 50 -14.76 12.89 11.31
N GLY A 51 -15.84 13.43 10.77
CA GLY A 51 -16.58 14.54 11.36
C GLY A 51 -16.09 15.92 10.91
N PRO A 52 -16.84 16.97 11.27
CA PRO A 52 -16.53 18.35 10.87
C PRO A 52 -15.15 18.77 11.39
N ASP A 53 -14.44 19.55 10.59
CA ASP A 53 -13.11 20.09 10.88
C ASP A 53 -11.98 19.06 11.09
N CYS A 54 -12.23 17.76 10.87
CA CYS A 54 -11.23 16.71 11.06
C CYS A 54 -10.47 16.30 9.79
N TYR A 55 -10.95 16.71 8.62
CA TYR A 55 -10.34 16.48 7.32
C TYR A 55 -9.88 17.80 6.69
N MET A 56 -9.02 17.74 5.67
CA MET A 56 -8.50 18.94 4.97
C MET A 56 -9.54 19.57 4.04
N THR A 57 -10.13 18.77 3.16
CA THR A 57 -11.25 19.15 2.28
C THR A 57 -12.32 18.08 2.34
N LYS A 58 -13.52 18.36 1.82
CA LYS A 58 -14.63 17.38 1.82
C LYS A 58 -14.27 16.07 1.11
N ASP A 59 -13.34 16.11 0.16
CA ASP A 59 -12.87 14.93 -0.56
C ASP A 59 -12.11 13.94 0.34
N PHE A 60 -11.54 14.42 1.45
CA PHE A 60 -10.86 13.62 2.46
C PHE A 60 -11.79 13.23 3.64
N SER A 61 -13.08 13.52 3.55
CA SER A 61 -14.06 13.15 4.58
C SER A 61 -14.29 11.64 4.57
N VAL A 62 -14.21 11.03 5.76
CA VAL A 62 -14.46 9.61 5.99
C VAL A 62 -15.63 9.48 6.95
N ARG A 63 -16.56 8.56 6.66
CA ARG A 63 -17.59 8.15 7.61
C ARG A 63 -17.29 6.77 8.18
N CYS A 64 -17.57 6.58 9.46
CA CYS A 64 -17.43 5.28 10.11
C CYS A 64 -18.80 4.62 10.25
N ASN A 65 -19.02 3.51 9.53
CA ASN A 65 -20.27 2.77 9.63
C ASN A 65 -20.28 1.94 10.92
N THR A 66 -21.19 2.31 11.83
CA THR A 66 -21.35 1.65 13.13
C THR A 66 -22.31 0.46 13.13
N SER A 67 -22.96 0.21 12.00
CA SER A 67 -23.92 -0.89 11.86
C SER A 67 -23.24 -2.22 11.50
N THR A 68 -21.99 -2.18 11.02
CA THR A 68 -21.20 -3.36 10.65
C THR A 68 -20.29 -3.81 11.79
N LYS A 69 -19.97 -5.11 11.82
CA LYS A 69 -18.99 -5.69 12.75
C LYS A 69 -17.97 -6.51 11.95
N PRO A 70 -16.68 -6.12 11.91
CA PRO A 70 -16.11 -4.90 12.51
C PRO A 70 -16.63 -3.63 11.83
N LEU A 71 -16.49 -2.49 12.53
CA LEU A 71 -16.81 -1.16 11.99
C LEU A 71 -16.09 -0.94 10.65
N THR A 72 -16.79 -0.38 9.67
CA THR A 72 -16.25 -0.19 8.33
C THR A 72 -16.10 1.29 8.02
N ALA A 73 -14.90 1.72 7.65
CA ALA A 73 -14.67 3.06 7.15
C ALA A 73 -15.17 3.16 5.71
N MET A 74 -15.87 4.25 5.39
CA MET A 74 -16.36 4.50 4.05
C MET A 74 -16.02 5.93 3.64
N TRP A 75 -15.79 6.14 2.35
CA TRP A 75 -15.59 7.47 1.82
C TRP A 75 -16.90 8.27 1.92
N ASP A 76 -16.90 9.45 2.52
CA ASP A 76 -18.16 10.13 2.87
C ASP A 76 -19.03 10.46 1.65
N ALA A 77 -18.40 10.80 0.52
CA ALA A 77 -19.06 11.15 -0.74
C ALA A 77 -19.67 9.95 -1.50
N SER A 78 -19.35 8.70 -1.16
CA SER A 78 -19.76 7.52 -1.95
C SER A 78 -19.95 6.26 -1.09
N PRO A 79 -20.66 5.21 -1.52
CA PRO A 79 -20.83 3.97 -0.75
C PRO A 79 -19.57 3.08 -0.69
N ILE A 80 -18.38 3.64 -0.95
CA ILE A 80 -17.14 2.89 -1.10
C ILE A 80 -16.48 2.68 0.25
N ALA A 81 -16.15 1.42 0.56
CA ALA A 81 -15.38 1.08 1.75
C ALA A 81 -13.89 1.37 1.54
N ILE A 82 -13.26 1.95 2.56
CA ILE A 82 -11.82 2.22 2.61
C ILE A 82 -11.19 1.13 3.48
N ASN A 83 -10.27 0.38 2.89
CA ASN A 83 -9.57 -0.71 3.55
C ASN A 83 -8.25 -0.24 4.16
N ASN A 84 -7.55 0.68 3.50
CA ASN A 84 -6.29 1.24 3.99
C ASN A 84 -6.00 2.63 3.42
N ILE A 85 -5.20 3.42 4.14
CA ILE A 85 -4.70 4.73 3.71
C ILE A 85 -3.18 4.73 3.85
N TYR A 86 -2.48 4.89 2.73
CA TYR A 86 -1.02 4.90 2.64
C TYR A 86 -0.53 6.34 2.55
N LEU A 87 -0.24 6.93 3.71
CA LEU A 87 0.05 8.36 3.82
C LEU A 87 1.32 8.76 3.05
N ALA A 88 2.38 7.96 3.16
CA ALA A 88 3.66 8.24 2.53
C ALA A 88 3.60 8.05 1.02
N GLU A 89 2.85 7.05 0.56
CA GLU A 89 2.73 6.73 -0.85
C GLU A 89 1.75 7.64 -1.58
N GLY A 90 0.91 8.40 -0.86
CA GLY A 90 -0.17 9.17 -1.47
C GLY A 90 -1.24 8.25 -2.08
N GLU A 91 -1.49 7.09 -1.46
CA GLU A 91 -2.39 6.07 -1.98
C GLU A 91 -3.47 5.69 -0.97
N MET A 92 -4.58 5.13 -1.44
CA MET A 92 -5.59 4.51 -0.60
C MET A 92 -6.11 3.23 -1.23
N GLN A 93 -6.38 2.22 -0.42
CA GLN A 93 -7.00 0.98 -0.85
C GLN A 93 -8.49 1.04 -0.55
N ILE A 94 -9.31 0.80 -1.58
CA ILE A 94 -10.76 0.74 -1.49
C ILE A 94 -11.27 -0.65 -1.89
N ALA A 95 -12.48 -1.01 -1.48
CA ALA A 95 -13.15 -2.20 -1.97
C ALA A 95 -14.03 -1.84 -3.19
N GLN A 96 -13.76 -2.46 -4.33
CA GLN A 96 -14.49 -2.25 -5.59
C GLN A 96 -15.23 -3.51 -6.02
N TYR A 97 -16.40 -3.30 -6.61
CA TYR A 97 -17.29 -4.37 -7.05
C TYR A 97 -16.71 -5.16 -8.22
N VAL A 98 -16.93 -6.47 -8.20
CA VAL A 98 -16.64 -7.36 -9.32
C VAL A 98 -17.79 -7.29 -10.34
N ALA A 99 -17.46 -7.07 -11.62
CA ALA A 99 -18.40 -7.21 -12.73
C ALA A 99 -18.63 -8.70 -12.99
N TYR A 100 -19.85 -9.07 -13.35
CA TYR A 100 -20.18 -10.44 -13.74
C TYR A 100 -21.27 -10.46 -14.80
N ASP A 101 -21.31 -11.53 -15.60
CA ASP A 101 -22.36 -11.84 -16.55
C ASP A 101 -22.62 -13.35 -16.49
N CYS A 102 -23.86 -13.73 -16.20
CA CYS A 102 -24.22 -15.11 -15.85
C CYS A 102 -25.42 -15.60 -16.66
N TYR A 103 -25.39 -16.88 -17.01
CA TYR A 103 -26.43 -17.56 -17.78
C TYR A 103 -26.82 -18.88 -17.10
N ASP A 104 -28.04 -19.32 -17.39
CA ASP A 104 -28.56 -20.64 -17.08
C ASP A 104 -29.20 -21.27 -18.33
N SER A 105 -29.85 -22.44 -18.14
CA SER A 105 -30.53 -23.15 -19.24
C SER A 105 -31.69 -22.36 -19.90
N GLN A 106 -32.20 -21.32 -19.23
CA GLN A 106 -33.27 -20.44 -19.73
C GLN A 106 -32.70 -19.18 -20.41
N GLY A 107 -31.39 -18.94 -20.32
CA GLY A 107 -30.69 -17.83 -20.96
C GLY A 107 -30.01 -16.92 -19.94
N TRP A 108 -30.01 -15.62 -20.22
CA TRP A 108 -29.40 -14.62 -19.34
C TRP A 108 -30.10 -14.57 -17.98
N THR A 109 -29.32 -14.56 -16.90
CA THR A 109 -29.85 -14.56 -15.53
C THR A 109 -29.67 -13.21 -14.86
N ASN A 110 -28.43 -12.77 -14.70
CA ASN A 110 -28.08 -11.50 -14.11
C ASN A 110 -26.70 -11.04 -14.59
N SER A 111 -26.46 -9.73 -14.41
CA SER A 111 -25.16 -9.13 -14.67
C SER A 111 -24.92 -7.95 -13.74
N SER A 112 -23.68 -7.49 -13.70
CA SER A 112 -23.24 -6.30 -12.96
C SER A 112 -22.25 -5.50 -13.81
N GLU A 113 -22.50 -4.20 -13.91
CA GLU A 113 -21.63 -3.23 -14.59
C GLU A 113 -21.15 -2.20 -13.56
N PRO A 114 -20.11 -2.51 -12.76
CA PRO A 114 -19.61 -1.60 -11.74
C PRO A 114 -18.94 -0.39 -12.38
N TRP A 115 -19.20 0.76 -11.78
CA TRP A 115 -18.60 2.03 -12.16
C TRP A 115 -18.07 2.74 -10.92
N LEU A 116 -17.10 3.62 -11.15
CA LEU A 116 -16.47 4.42 -10.12
C LEU A 116 -16.19 5.82 -10.67
N ALA A 117 -16.63 6.85 -9.95
CA ALA A 117 -16.11 8.21 -10.11
C ALA A 117 -15.29 8.56 -8.88
N VAL A 118 -14.05 9.00 -9.09
CA VAL A 118 -13.10 9.31 -8.01
C VAL A 118 -12.57 10.74 -8.00
N PRO A 119 -13.25 11.80 -8.48
CA PRO A 119 -12.71 13.15 -8.30
C PRO A 119 -12.57 13.46 -6.79
N PRO A 120 -11.43 13.99 -6.32
CA PRO A 120 -10.26 14.51 -7.06
C PRO A 120 -9.12 13.49 -7.31
N PHE A 121 -9.26 12.25 -6.87
CA PHE A 121 -8.29 11.16 -6.95
C PHE A 121 -8.21 10.50 -8.34
N THR A 122 -7.20 9.66 -8.52
CA THR A 122 -7.00 8.88 -9.75
C THR A 122 -6.83 7.40 -9.46
N ILE A 123 -7.10 6.54 -10.44
CA ILE A 123 -6.84 5.10 -10.32
C ILE A 123 -5.33 4.87 -10.47
N SER A 124 -4.74 4.09 -9.56
CA SER A 124 -3.31 3.76 -9.68
C SER A 124 -3.08 2.78 -10.82
N HIS A 125 -2.37 3.24 -11.86
CA HIS A 125 -2.06 2.43 -13.04
C HIS A 125 -0.92 1.44 -12.82
N THR A 126 -0.05 1.71 -11.85
CA THR A 126 1.10 0.85 -11.51
C THR A 126 0.76 -0.18 -10.45
N ARG A 127 -0.25 0.07 -9.62
CA ARG A 127 -0.62 -0.81 -8.49
C ARG A 127 -1.85 -1.65 -8.75
N ASN A 128 -2.49 -1.52 -9.90
CA ASN A 128 -3.67 -2.29 -10.23
C ASN A 128 -3.54 -2.98 -11.60
N LYS A 129 -4.26 -4.09 -11.76
CA LYS A 129 -4.45 -4.79 -13.02
C LYS A 129 -5.94 -4.88 -13.36
N PHE A 130 -6.27 -4.84 -14.64
CA PHE A 130 -7.61 -5.17 -15.11
C PHE A 130 -7.63 -6.63 -15.57
N ILE A 131 -8.53 -7.43 -15.02
CA ILE A 131 -8.59 -8.87 -15.24
C ILE A 131 -10.01 -9.27 -15.67
N ALA A 132 -10.10 -10.15 -16.65
CA ALA A 132 -11.32 -10.86 -17.05
C ALA A 132 -11.12 -12.36 -16.88
N ILE A 133 -12.09 -13.03 -16.26
CA ILE A 133 -12.10 -14.47 -15.98
C ILE A 133 -13.37 -15.06 -16.58
N GLY A 134 -13.25 -16.10 -17.39
CA GLY A 134 -14.39 -16.64 -18.12
C GLY A 134 -13.94 -17.42 -19.35
N CYS A 135 -14.78 -18.33 -19.78
CA CYS A 135 -14.83 -18.75 -21.18
C CYS A 135 -15.96 -17.96 -21.85
N ASP A 136 -15.89 -17.74 -23.17
CA ASP A 136 -16.88 -16.91 -23.88
C ASP A 136 -17.04 -15.49 -23.30
N ALA A 137 -15.95 -14.87 -22.84
CA ALA A 137 -15.98 -13.60 -22.13
C ALA A 137 -15.22 -12.50 -22.87
N TYR A 138 -15.82 -11.31 -23.01
CA TYR A 138 -15.07 -10.11 -23.32
C TYR A 138 -15.43 -8.98 -22.37
N ALA A 139 -14.41 -8.43 -21.72
CA ALA A 139 -14.53 -7.35 -20.75
C ALA A 139 -13.98 -6.07 -21.34
N LEU A 140 -14.70 -4.97 -21.14
CA LEU A 140 -14.32 -3.64 -21.56
C LEU A 140 -14.14 -2.75 -20.33
N PHE A 141 -12.97 -2.13 -20.25
CA PHE A 141 -12.67 -1.13 -19.25
C PHE A 141 -12.64 0.24 -19.90
N ARG A 142 -13.54 1.12 -19.46
CA ARG A 142 -13.78 2.44 -20.06
C ARG A 142 -13.62 3.51 -18.99
N GLY A 143 -13.01 4.64 -19.30
CA GLY A 143 -12.85 5.73 -18.35
C GLY A 143 -12.47 7.04 -19.02
N TYR A 144 -12.37 8.09 -18.22
CA TYR A 144 -12.02 9.44 -18.68
C TYR A 144 -10.82 9.99 -17.89
N ARG A 145 -9.95 10.72 -18.59
CA ARG A 145 -8.86 11.51 -18.04
C ARG A 145 -9.32 12.93 -17.69
N ALA A 146 -8.40 13.75 -17.15
CA ALA A 146 -8.67 15.12 -16.71
C ALA A 146 -9.11 16.07 -17.84
N ASP A 147 -8.61 15.83 -19.05
CA ASP A 147 -8.88 16.56 -20.29
C ASP A 147 -10.12 16.03 -21.04
N GLU A 148 -10.95 15.24 -20.37
CA GLU A 148 -12.09 14.53 -20.96
C GLU A 148 -11.73 13.52 -22.06
N GLU A 149 -10.43 13.19 -22.21
CA GLU A 149 -10.01 12.14 -23.14
C GLU A 149 -10.56 10.79 -22.69
N ARG A 150 -11.35 10.17 -23.57
CA ARG A 150 -11.92 8.85 -23.34
C ARG A 150 -10.87 7.79 -23.57
N TYR A 151 -10.72 6.91 -22.58
CA TYR A 151 -9.94 5.69 -22.70
C TYR A 151 -10.84 4.45 -22.75
N VAL A 152 -10.45 3.49 -23.59
CA VAL A 152 -11.05 2.17 -23.63
C VAL A 152 -9.94 1.14 -23.82
N THR A 153 -9.95 0.11 -22.98
CA THR A 153 -9.21 -1.14 -23.21
C THR A 153 -10.15 -2.32 -23.01
N GLY A 154 -9.70 -3.50 -23.38
CA GLY A 154 -10.46 -4.72 -23.19
C GLY A 154 -9.58 -5.92 -22.94
N CYS A 155 -10.18 -6.92 -22.31
CA CYS A 155 -9.59 -8.23 -22.14
C CYS A 155 -10.61 -9.25 -22.61
N MET A 156 -10.19 -10.17 -23.46
CA MET A 156 -11.05 -11.26 -23.93
C MET A 156 -10.49 -12.59 -23.47
N SER A 157 -11.38 -13.49 -23.09
CA SER A 157 -11.01 -14.84 -22.73
C SER A 157 -11.99 -15.87 -23.29
N ILE A 158 -11.43 -16.87 -23.99
CA ILE A 158 -12.19 -17.86 -24.75
C ILE A 158 -11.60 -19.24 -24.45
N CYS A 159 -12.46 -20.22 -24.22
CA CYS A 159 -12.11 -21.62 -24.06
C CYS A 159 -13.30 -22.51 -24.41
N ASP A 160 -13.01 -23.72 -24.87
CA ASP A 160 -14.03 -24.72 -25.23
C ASP A 160 -14.25 -25.75 -24.11
N ASN A 161 -13.29 -25.88 -23.19
CA ASN A 161 -13.35 -26.76 -22.03
C ASN A 161 -12.33 -26.32 -20.97
N LEU A 162 -12.49 -26.82 -19.73
CA LEU A 162 -11.59 -26.49 -18.62
C LEU A 162 -10.16 -27.02 -18.80
N ASP A 163 -9.96 -28.11 -19.54
CA ASP A 163 -8.62 -28.69 -19.75
C ASP A 163 -7.74 -27.80 -20.65
N SER A 164 -8.36 -26.97 -21.49
CA SER A 164 -7.67 -26.00 -22.33
C SER A 164 -7.20 -24.76 -21.57
N VAL A 165 -7.68 -24.56 -20.34
CA VAL A 165 -7.39 -23.34 -19.55
C VAL A 165 -5.96 -23.37 -19.05
N GLU A 166 -5.19 -22.37 -19.48
CA GLU A 166 -3.79 -22.22 -19.08
C GLU A 166 -3.65 -21.40 -17.78
N GLN A 167 -2.56 -21.62 -17.05
CA GLN A 167 -2.22 -20.75 -15.92
C GLN A 167 -1.75 -19.36 -16.36
N SER A 168 -1.24 -19.24 -17.59
CA SER A 168 -0.94 -17.97 -18.26
C SER A 168 -2.25 -17.22 -18.48
N CYS A 169 -2.52 -16.18 -17.67
CA CYS A 169 -3.69 -15.31 -17.80
C CYS A 169 -3.62 -14.44 -19.08
N SER A 170 -3.66 -15.10 -20.24
CA SER A 170 -3.26 -14.56 -21.53
C SER A 170 -4.32 -14.79 -22.62
N GLY A 171 -5.56 -15.08 -22.24
CA GLY A 171 -6.71 -15.20 -23.15
C GLY A 171 -7.46 -16.53 -23.07
N VAL A 172 -6.99 -17.53 -22.32
CA VAL A 172 -7.68 -18.83 -22.19
C VAL A 172 -8.11 -19.05 -20.75
N GLY A 173 -9.41 -18.88 -20.47
CA GLY A 173 -10.02 -18.83 -19.13
C GLY A 173 -9.69 -17.61 -18.27
N CYS A 174 -8.59 -16.90 -18.57
CA CYS A 174 -8.19 -15.66 -17.92
C CYS A 174 -7.48 -14.74 -18.91
N CYS A 175 -7.74 -13.44 -18.81
CA CYS A 175 -7.02 -12.39 -19.51
C CYS A 175 -6.72 -11.24 -18.54
N GLN A 176 -5.50 -10.71 -18.56
CA GLN A 176 -5.12 -9.51 -17.82
C GLN A 176 -4.50 -8.44 -18.71
N THR A 177 -4.72 -7.17 -18.38
CA THR A 177 -4.08 -6.01 -19.02
C THR A 177 -3.76 -4.93 -17.99
N ASP A 178 -2.77 -4.10 -18.32
CA ASP A 178 -2.48 -2.88 -17.59
C ASP A 178 -3.60 -1.84 -17.78
N ILE A 179 -3.69 -0.96 -16.79
CA ILE A 179 -4.60 0.19 -16.78
C ILE A 179 -3.80 1.42 -17.20
N PRO A 180 -4.37 2.36 -17.96
CA PRO A 180 -3.66 3.57 -18.32
C PRO A 180 -3.57 4.51 -17.11
N ARG A 181 -2.57 5.37 -17.14
CA ARG A 181 -2.41 6.44 -16.16
C ARG A 181 -3.49 7.53 -16.30
N GLY A 182 -3.79 8.20 -15.19
CA GLY A 182 -4.59 9.44 -15.18
C GLY A 182 -6.10 9.31 -15.18
N LEU A 183 -6.64 8.10 -15.03
CA LEU A 183 -8.08 7.91 -15.03
C LEU A 183 -8.72 8.42 -13.74
N LYS A 184 -9.75 9.26 -13.89
CA LYS A 184 -10.55 9.85 -12.80
C LYS A 184 -11.88 9.14 -12.59
N ASN A 185 -12.31 8.35 -13.56
CA ASN A 185 -13.48 7.51 -13.45
C ASN A 185 -13.30 6.27 -14.31
N TYR A 186 -14.13 5.26 -14.05
CA TYR A 186 -14.22 4.11 -14.91
C TYR A 186 -15.57 3.39 -14.85
N THR A 187 -15.79 2.54 -15.84
CA THR A 187 -16.82 1.51 -15.90
C THR A 187 -16.18 0.22 -16.38
N VAL A 188 -16.48 -0.90 -15.70
CA VAL A 188 -16.15 -2.25 -16.18
C VAL A 188 -17.42 -2.87 -16.72
N ARG A 189 -17.43 -3.12 -18.03
CA ARG A 189 -18.50 -3.85 -18.69
C ARG A 189 -17.99 -5.24 -19.04
N LEU A 190 -18.85 -6.23 -18.88
CA LEU A 190 -18.59 -7.62 -19.23
C LEU A 190 -19.77 -8.13 -20.04
N ASP A 191 -19.47 -8.81 -21.15
CA ASP A 191 -20.46 -9.45 -21.99
C ASP A 191 -19.89 -10.80 -22.48
N SER A 192 -20.75 -11.61 -23.10
CA SER A 192 -20.38 -12.87 -23.75
C SER A 192 -20.60 -12.83 -25.26
N TYR A 193 -19.89 -13.66 -26.03
CA TYR A 193 -20.09 -13.74 -27.49
C TYR A 193 -21.25 -14.65 -27.87
N TYR A 194 -21.45 -15.75 -27.13
CA TYR A 194 -22.43 -16.78 -27.44
C TYR A 194 -23.40 -17.05 -26.28
N ASN A 195 -23.59 -16.09 -25.38
CA ASN A 195 -24.52 -16.21 -24.25
C ASN A 195 -24.21 -17.45 -23.39
N HIS A 196 -22.93 -17.82 -23.29
CA HIS A 196 -22.42 -19.01 -22.61
C HIS A 196 -23.05 -20.35 -23.06
N THR A 197 -23.73 -20.39 -24.20
CA THR A 197 -24.56 -21.54 -24.62
C THR A 197 -23.78 -22.86 -24.76
N TYR A 198 -22.50 -22.80 -25.09
CA TYR A 198 -21.65 -23.99 -25.30
C TYR A 198 -20.72 -24.30 -24.11
N ILE A 199 -20.66 -23.43 -23.10
CA ILE A 199 -19.81 -23.57 -21.92
C ILE A 199 -20.60 -23.70 -20.61
N LEU A 200 -21.93 -23.65 -20.69
CA LEU A 200 -22.83 -23.52 -19.54
C LEU A 200 -22.58 -24.57 -18.46
N ASP A 201 -22.24 -25.79 -18.86
CA ASP A 201 -22.01 -26.93 -17.95
C ASP A 201 -20.81 -26.73 -17.01
N PHE A 202 -19.84 -25.90 -17.39
CA PHE A 202 -18.60 -25.73 -16.62
C PHE A 202 -18.22 -24.26 -16.33
N ASN A 203 -18.77 -23.29 -17.06
CA ASN A 203 -18.56 -21.87 -16.83
C ASN A 203 -19.85 -21.06 -17.09
N PRO A 204 -20.82 -21.09 -16.17
CA PRO A 204 -22.09 -20.36 -16.31
C PRO A 204 -21.93 -18.84 -16.10
N CYS A 205 -20.87 -18.40 -15.44
CA CYS A 205 -20.61 -17.00 -15.12
C CYS A 205 -19.19 -16.59 -15.51
N SER A 206 -19.09 -15.39 -16.06
CA SER A 206 -17.84 -14.69 -16.33
C SER A 206 -17.70 -13.52 -15.37
N TYR A 207 -16.48 -13.06 -15.13
CA TYR A 207 -16.15 -12.01 -14.18
C TYR A 207 -15.13 -11.03 -14.75
N ALA A 208 -15.21 -9.76 -14.38
CA ALA A 208 -14.18 -8.77 -14.67
C ALA A 208 -14.03 -7.76 -13.55
N PHE A 209 -12.80 -7.32 -13.29
CA PHE A 209 -12.53 -6.44 -12.15
C PHE A 209 -11.18 -5.74 -12.28
N ILE A 210 -11.06 -4.63 -11.55
CA ILE A 210 -9.76 -4.05 -11.22
C ILE A 210 -9.34 -4.53 -9.84
N VAL A 211 -8.10 -4.97 -9.72
CA VAL A 211 -7.57 -5.44 -8.44
C VAL A 211 -6.16 -4.95 -8.23
N GLU A 212 -5.81 -4.68 -6.97
CA GLU A 212 -4.44 -4.39 -6.57
C GLU A 212 -3.51 -5.55 -6.99
N GLU A 213 -2.36 -5.21 -7.54
CA GLU A 213 -1.35 -6.17 -7.99
C GLU A 213 -0.96 -7.13 -6.85
N GLY A 214 -0.96 -8.43 -7.15
CA GLY A 214 -0.67 -9.49 -6.17
C GLY A 214 -1.82 -9.83 -5.21
N LYS A 215 -2.99 -9.17 -5.29
CA LYS A 215 -4.17 -9.54 -4.48
C LYS A 215 -5.10 -10.56 -5.14
N PHE A 216 -4.86 -10.88 -6.41
CA PHE A 216 -5.54 -11.97 -7.10
C PHE A 216 -4.51 -12.78 -7.88
N THR A 217 -4.67 -14.10 -7.90
CA THR A 217 -3.86 -15.00 -8.72
C THR A 217 -4.81 -15.99 -9.36
N PHE A 218 -4.76 -16.07 -10.68
CA PHE A 218 -5.61 -16.97 -11.42
C PHE A 218 -5.23 -18.43 -11.17
N SER A 219 -6.25 -19.25 -10.95
CA SER A 219 -6.15 -20.69 -10.78
C SER A 219 -7.33 -21.32 -11.54
N PRO A 220 -7.07 -22.09 -12.61
CA PRO A 220 -8.13 -22.67 -13.44
C PRO A 220 -9.17 -23.47 -12.66
N ASN A 221 -8.75 -24.13 -11.58
CA ASN A 221 -9.59 -25.05 -10.81
C ASN A 221 -10.40 -24.38 -9.69
N THR A 222 -10.05 -23.16 -9.28
CA THR A 222 -10.66 -22.51 -8.10
C THR A 222 -11.24 -21.15 -8.40
N SER A 223 -10.62 -20.36 -9.30
CA SER A 223 -11.00 -18.97 -9.51
C SER A 223 -12.46 -18.77 -9.92
N PHE A 224 -13.02 -19.63 -10.79
CA PHE A 224 -14.43 -19.54 -11.19
C PHE A 224 -15.40 -19.69 -10.00
N LYS A 225 -15.08 -20.59 -9.07
CA LYS A 225 -15.89 -20.82 -7.87
C LYS A 225 -15.67 -19.73 -6.83
N ASP A 226 -14.43 -19.31 -6.61
CA ASP A 226 -14.10 -18.29 -5.64
C ASP A 226 -14.77 -16.95 -6.00
N LEU A 227 -14.77 -16.60 -7.29
CA LEU A 227 -15.38 -15.36 -7.79
C LEU A 227 -16.91 -15.35 -7.68
N SER A 228 -17.59 -16.50 -7.74
CA SER A 228 -19.04 -16.57 -7.50
C SER A 228 -19.46 -16.08 -6.11
N ASN A 229 -18.55 -16.11 -5.14
CA ASN A 229 -18.78 -15.64 -3.78
C ASN A 229 -18.02 -14.32 -3.47
N THR A 230 -17.37 -13.72 -4.47
CA THR A 230 -16.55 -12.52 -4.29
C THR A 230 -17.32 -11.31 -4.81
N GLU A 231 -17.88 -10.52 -3.90
CA GLU A 231 -18.58 -9.28 -4.26
C GLU A 231 -17.60 -8.15 -4.62
N LYS A 232 -16.48 -8.05 -3.88
CA LYS A 232 -15.55 -6.93 -3.96
C LYS A 232 -14.09 -7.37 -3.87
N LEU A 233 -13.23 -6.63 -4.56
CA LEU A 233 -11.78 -6.79 -4.52
C LEU A 233 -11.08 -5.47 -4.17
N PRO A 234 -9.86 -5.52 -3.59
CA PRO A 234 -9.11 -4.32 -3.25
C PRO A 234 -8.62 -3.61 -4.52
N THR A 235 -8.77 -2.29 -4.58
CA THR A 235 -8.26 -1.44 -5.65
C THR A 235 -7.52 -0.25 -5.05
N ILE A 236 -6.41 0.15 -5.66
CA ILE A 236 -5.61 1.30 -5.22
C ILE A 236 -6.01 2.57 -5.98
N LEU A 237 -6.29 3.64 -5.25
CA LEU A 237 -6.37 5.00 -5.78
C LEU A 237 -5.12 5.80 -5.37
N ASN A 238 -4.70 6.73 -6.21
CA ASN A 238 -3.77 7.79 -5.84
C ASN A 238 -4.57 9.02 -5.39
N TRP A 239 -4.12 9.66 -4.33
CA TRP A 239 -4.64 10.94 -3.88
C TRP A 239 -3.51 11.96 -3.79
N GLU A 240 -3.87 13.22 -4.02
CA GLU A 240 -2.97 14.37 -4.04
C GLU A 240 -3.62 15.55 -3.33
N ILE A 241 -2.79 16.53 -2.94
CA ILE A 241 -3.23 17.80 -2.40
C ILE A 241 -3.14 18.88 -3.46
N GLY A 242 -4.21 19.67 -3.58
CA GLY A 242 -4.29 20.83 -4.44
C GLY A 242 -4.06 20.51 -5.92
N GLU A 243 -3.75 21.56 -6.68
CA GLU A 243 -3.44 21.49 -8.11
C GLU A 243 -2.06 22.09 -8.36
N GLY A 244 -1.32 21.49 -9.30
CA GLY A 244 -0.01 21.96 -9.74
C GLY A 244 1.18 21.48 -8.90
N PRO A 245 2.40 21.90 -9.25
CA PRO A 245 3.63 21.45 -8.62
C PRO A 245 3.92 22.11 -7.26
N CYS A 246 4.87 21.52 -6.56
CA CYS A 246 5.42 21.95 -5.29
C CYS A 246 5.89 23.40 -5.28
N ASP A 247 6.62 23.85 -6.30
CA ASP A 247 7.20 25.20 -6.34
C ASP A 247 6.14 26.30 -6.47
N GLU A 248 4.97 25.97 -7.02
CA GLU A 248 3.80 26.84 -7.00
C GLU A 248 3.04 26.71 -5.67
N ALA A 249 2.82 25.48 -5.20
CA ALA A 249 2.11 25.21 -3.95
C ALA A 249 2.78 25.86 -2.73
N GLN A 250 4.11 25.86 -2.66
CA GLN A 250 4.90 26.47 -1.58
C GLN A 250 4.73 27.99 -1.47
N LYS A 251 4.24 28.65 -2.52
CA LYS A 251 3.99 30.10 -2.53
C LYS A 251 2.57 30.45 -2.03
N LYS A 252 1.69 29.45 -1.91
CA LYS A 252 0.29 29.65 -1.49
C LYS A 252 0.18 29.71 0.03
N TYR A 253 -0.77 30.50 0.52
CA TYR A 253 -0.99 30.69 1.96
C TYR A 253 -1.52 29.43 2.66
N ASP A 254 -2.19 28.56 1.91
CA ASP A 254 -2.81 27.31 2.34
C ASP A 254 -1.91 26.09 2.10
N TYR A 255 -0.61 26.29 1.90
CA TYR A 255 0.36 25.22 1.70
C TYR A 255 0.26 24.14 2.79
N ALA A 256 0.11 22.89 2.33
CA ALA A 256 -0.31 21.79 3.18
C ALA A 256 0.82 21.21 4.04
N CYS A 257 2.05 21.11 3.49
CA CYS A 257 3.16 20.47 4.19
C CYS A 257 3.66 21.33 5.37
N LYS A 258 3.92 20.70 6.52
CA LYS A 258 4.30 21.37 7.77
C LYS A 258 5.80 21.24 8.07
N ALA A 259 6.23 21.66 9.26
CA ALA A 259 7.64 21.64 9.64
C ALA A 259 8.26 20.23 9.52
N ASN A 260 9.56 20.18 9.21
CA ASN A 260 10.33 18.94 9.02
C ASN A 260 9.75 18.01 7.93
N SER A 261 9.06 18.58 6.95
CA SER A 261 8.54 17.87 5.79
C SER A 261 9.05 18.49 4.49
N LYS A 262 8.88 17.76 3.39
CA LYS A 262 9.19 18.16 2.02
C LYS A 262 7.98 17.90 1.13
N CYS A 263 7.80 18.75 0.13
CA CYS A 263 6.81 18.53 -0.91
C CYS A 263 7.36 17.59 -1.98
N VAL A 264 6.49 16.72 -2.51
CA VAL A 264 6.80 15.78 -3.58
C VAL A 264 5.75 15.89 -4.67
N ASN A 265 6.20 16.22 -5.89
CA ASN A 265 5.35 16.25 -7.07
C ASN A 265 4.89 14.84 -7.43
N ARG A 266 3.61 14.69 -7.79
CA ARG A 266 3.12 13.48 -8.46
C ARG A 266 2.96 13.74 -9.94
N ASN A 267 3.46 12.82 -10.75
CA ASN A 267 3.29 12.84 -12.18
C ASN A 267 2.42 11.65 -12.59
N ILE A 268 1.15 11.93 -12.91
CA ILE A 268 0.14 10.90 -13.20
C ILE A 268 -0.22 10.90 -14.69
N THR A 269 -0.17 12.03 -15.37
CA THR A 269 -0.57 12.17 -16.79
C THR A 269 0.53 12.76 -17.68
N ASP A 270 1.79 12.74 -17.26
CA ASP A 270 2.86 13.63 -17.76
C ASP A 270 2.64 15.12 -17.43
N GLU A 271 1.56 15.42 -16.71
CA GLU A 271 1.26 16.71 -16.11
C GLU A 271 1.22 16.58 -14.58
N LEU A 272 1.52 17.70 -13.92
CA LEU A 272 1.53 17.81 -12.48
C LEU A 272 0.09 17.88 -11.97
N SER A 273 -0.45 16.76 -11.50
CA SER A 273 -1.84 16.72 -11.01
C SER A 273 -1.98 17.35 -9.61
N GLY A 274 -0.90 17.37 -8.84
CA GLY A 274 -0.85 17.88 -7.48
C GLY A 274 0.42 17.44 -6.77
N TYR A 275 0.41 17.49 -5.45
CA TYR A 275 1.55 17.10 -4.63
C TYR A 275 1.16 16.33 -3.38
N ILE A 276 2.12 15.61 -2.81
CA ILE A 276 2.03 15.02 -1.47
C ILE A 276 3.15 15.55 -0.61
N CYS A 277 3.03 15.36 0.70
CA CYS A 277 4.04 15.77 1.67
C CYS A 277 4.70 14.52 2.26
N HIS A 278 6.02 14.56 2.42
CA HIS A 278 6.79 13.52 3.13
C HIS A 278 7.53 14.15 4.29
N CYS A 279 7.68 13.43 5.41
CA CYS A 279 8.68 13.84 6.38
C CYS A 279 10.08 13.87 5.73
N GLN A 280 10.92 14.78 6.18
CA GLN A 280 12.30 14.86 5.74
C GLN A 280 13.07 13.60 6.20
N PRO A 281 14.19 13.25 5.54
CA PRO A 281 15.06 12.16 6.03
C PRO A 281 15.43 12.37 7.50
N GLY A 282 15.38 11.28 8.29
CA GLY A 282 15.57 11.34 9.75
C GLY A 282 14.31 11.73 10.54
N TYR A 283 13.17 11.95 9.89
CA TYR A 283 11.89 12.24 10.54
C TYR A 283 10.80 11.24 10.15
N GLN A 284 9.85 11.03 11.05
CA GLN A 284 8.69 10.14 10.87
C GLN A 284 7.40 10.76 11.42
N GLY A 285 6.24 10.27 10.95
CA GLY A 285 4.92 10.70 11.43
C GLY A 285 4.06 11.29 10.32
N ASN A 286 3.32 12.36 10.62
CA ASN A 286 2.36 12.96 9.70
C ASN A 286 2.82 14.35 9.20
N PRO A 287 3.17 14.50 7.91
CA PRO A 287 3.72 15.75 7.37
C PRO A 287 2.69 16.88 7.18
N TYR A 288 1.42 16.63 7.46
CA TYR A 288 0.33 17.59 7.32
C TYR A 288 -0.07 18.25 8.65
N LEU A 289 0.50 17.82 9.78
CA LEU A 289 0.24 18.36 11.13
C LEU A 289 1.41 19.24 11.61
N LEU A 290 1.10 20.28 12.40
CA LEU A 290 2.06 21.33 12.82
C LEU A 290 3.32 20.77 13.51
N ASP A 291 3.20 19.67 14.24
CA ASP A 291 4.30 18.93 14.91
C ASP A 291 4.25 17.43 14.58
N GLY A 292 3.79 17.11 13.35
CA GLY A 292 3.52 15.73 12.98
C GLY A 292 4.76 14.95 12.52
N CYS A 293 5.77 15.62 11.94
CA CYS A 293 7.06 15.00 11.63
C CYS A 293 8.03 15.15 12.81
N GLN A 294 8.26 14.03 13.51
CA GLN A 294 9.15 13.96 14.67
C GLN A 294 10.46 13.27 14.31
N ASP A 295 11.53 13.71 14.96
CA ASP A 295 12.87 13.15 14.83
C ASP A 295 12.87 11.65 15.14
N ILE A 296 13.54 10.86 14.31
CA ILE A 296 13.78 9.45 14.57
C ILE A 296 14.99 9.34 15.47
N ASP A 297 14.84 8.79 16.68
CA ASP A 297 15.98 8.48 17.53
C ASP A 297 16.63 7.15 17.09
N GLU A 298 17.52 7.20 16.10
CA GLU A 298 18.13 5.97 15.56
C GLU A 298 18.95 5.23 16.63
N CYS A 299 19.47 5.95 17.63
CA CYS A 299 20.20 5.35 18.75
C CYS A 299 19.31 4.43 19.60
N LYS A 300 18.01 4.73 19.70
CA LYS A 300 17.03 3.85 20.36
C LYS A 300 16.49 2.76 19.43
N VAL A 301 16.21 3.12 18.18
CA VAL A 301 15.52 2.24 17.23
C VAL A 301 16.45 1.17 16.65
N SER A 302 17.61 1.54 16.12
CA SER A 302 18.47 0.65 15.35
C SER A 302 19.83 0.38 15.99
N LYS A 303 20.25 1.18 16.99
CA LYS A 303 21.58 1.11 17.62
C LYS A 303 22.71 0.99 16.56
N PRO A 304 22.80 1.95 15.63
CA PRO A 304 23.56 1.79 14.38
C PRO A 304 25.08 1.77 14.57
N CYS A 305 25.59 2.32 15.68
CA CYS A 305 27.02 2.47 15.92
C CYS A 305 27.67 1.16 16.38
N THR A 306 28.51 0.57 15.51
CA THR A 306 29.39 -0.55 15.88
C THR A 306 30.78 -0.03 16.25
N ASN A 307 31.34 -0.46 17.37
CA ASN A 307 32.63 0.04 17.93
C ASN A 307 32.61 1.54 18.28
N GLY A 308 31.49 2.00 18.82
CA GLY A 308 31.32 3.36 19.30
C GLY A 308 29.98 3.56 20.00
N ARG A 309 29.83 4.73 20.63
CA ARG A 309 28.59 5.20 21.27
C ARG A 309 27.77 6.05 20.30
N CYS A 310 26.48 5.80 20.24
CA CYS A 310 25.54 6.60 19.44
C CYS A 310 25.11 7.88 20.17
N GLU A 311 25.07 8.99 19.44
CA GLU A 311 24.49 10.27 19.85
C GLU A 311 23.45 10.73 18.83
N ASN A 312 22.21 10.89 19.29
CA ASN A 312 21.09 11.33 18.47
C ASN A 312 21.14 12.85 18.24
N SER A 313 20.69 13.30 17.08
CA SER A 313 20.57 14.72 16.73
C SER A 313 19.34 14.96 15.83
N PRO A 314 18.76 16.16 15.77
CA PRO A 314 17.60 16.39 14.90
C PRO A 314 17.90 16.07 13.43
N GLY A 315 17.21 15.07 12.88
CA GLY A 315 17.30 14.57 11.50
C GLY A 315 18.48 13.64 11.22
N SER A 316 19.28 13.23 12.22
CA SER A 316 20.45 12.37 12.02
C SER A 316 20.99 11.83 13.35
N TYR A 317 22.01 10.98 13.30
CA TYR A 317 22.81 10.59 14.46
C TYR A 317 24.30 10.67 14.14
N SER A 318 25.12 10.56 15.18
CA SER A 318 26.58 10.42 15.06
C SER A 318 27.10 9.32 15.98
N CYS A 319 28.23 8.72 15.61
CA CYS A 319 28.92 7.70 16.37
C CYS A 319 30.22 8.24 16.95
N LEU A 320 30.30 8.28 18.28
CA LEU A 320 31.54 8.51 19.02
C LEU A 320 32.33 7.20 19.07
N CYS A 321 33.39 7.10 18.29
CA CYS A 321 34.14 5.87 18.14
C CYS A 321 34.99 5.52 19.36
N ASP A 322 35.05 4.22 19.66
CA ASP A 322 35.90 3.70 20.73
C ASP A 322 37.37 3.86 20.38
N LYS A 323 38.25 3.76 21.39
CA LYS A 323 39.70 3.89 21.21
C LYS A 323 40.21 2.88 20.17
N GLY A 324 40.97 3.38 19.18
CA GLY A 324 41.48 2.58 18.06
C GLY A 324 40.54 2.51 16.85
N TYR A 325 39.42 3.25 16.89
CA TYR A 325 38.52 3.47 15.79
C TYR A 325 38.36 4.99 15.55
N ARG A 326 38.10 5.36 14.30
CA ARG A 326 37.84 6.73 13.87
C ARG A 326 36.55 6.79 13.07
N SER A 327 35.97 7.96 12.95
CA SER A 327 34.80 8.14 12.10
C SER A 327 35.16 7.89 10.63
N ASN A 328 34.17 7.40 9.86
CA ASN A 328 34.32 7.20 8.42
C ASN A 328 34.44 8.52 7.62
N GLY A 329 34.36 9.68 8.28
CA GLY A 329 34.60 11.01 7.70
C GLY A 329 33.54 11.53 6.71
N THR A 330 32.64 10.68 6.24
CA THR A 330 31.54 11.07 5.34
C THR A 330 30.41 11.73 6.12
N ASN A 331 29.88 11.06 7.16
CA ASN A 331 28.76 11.57 7.97
C ASN A 331 28.90 11.32 9.49
N ASN A 332 30.06 10.85 9.97
CA ASN A 332 30.26 10.37 11.35
C ASN A 332 29.28 9.28 11.83
N GLN A 333 28.57 8.61 10.91
CA GLN A 333 27.56 7.59 11.21
C GLN A 333 28.13 6.17 11.36
N SER A 334 29.44 5.98 11.20
CA SER A 334 30.10 4.68 11.40
C SER A 334 31.55 4.83 11.84
N CYS A 335 32.03 3.81 12.56
CA CYS A 335 33.37 3.74 13.11
C CYS A 335 34.20 2.70 12.36
N ILE A 336 35.35 3.13 11.85
CA ILE A 336 36.31 2.29 11.13
C ILE A 336 37.60 2.19 11.92
N LYS A 337 38.24 1.02 11.90
CA LYS A 337 39.47 0.77 12.64
C LYS A 337 40.56 1.74 12.19
N GLU A 338 41.24 2.39 13.13
CA GLU A 338 42.40 3.21 12.83
C GLU A 338 43.54 2.32 12.32
N VAL A 339 43.98 2.55 11.09
CA VAL A 339 45.21 1.94 10.56
C VAL A 339 46.38 2.85 10.96
N PRO A 340 47.37 2.35 11.72
CA PRO A 340 48.56 3.13 12.05
C PRO A 340 49.23 3.63 10.76
N LYS A 341 49.62 4.92 10.71
CA LYS A 341 50.34 5.55 9.58
C LYS A 341 51.72 4.95 9.29
N ASN A 342 52.11 3.84 9.93
CA ASN A 342 53.44 3.24 9.87
C ASN A 342 53.51 1.90 9.10
N ILE A 343 52.61 1.71 8.13
CA ILE A 343 52.88 0.77 7.04
C ILE A 343 53.18 1.63 5.81
N GLN A 344 54.46 1.99 5.66
CA GLN A 344 55.01 2.21 4.33
C GLN A 344 54.60 1.01 3.50
N SER A 345 53.83 1.27 2.44
CA SER A 345 53.71 0.34 1.32
C SER A 345 55.12 -0.20 1.02
N PRO A 346 55.36 -1.53 1.08
CA PRO A 346 56.57 -2.05 0.47
C PRO A 346 56.47 -1.68 -1.00
N ARG A 347 57.40 -0.81 -1.42
CA ARG A 347 57.60 -0.39 -2.80
C ARG A 347 57.37 -1.60 -3.73
N SER A 348 56.63 -1.36 -4.80
CA SER A 348 56.59 -2.21 -5.99
C SER A 348 57.98 -2.83 -6.24
N CYS A 349 58.10 -4.15 -6.07
CA CYS A 349 59.26 -4.88 -6.55
C CYS A 349 59.10 -5.02 -8.07
N SER A 350 59.76 -4.16 -8.83
CA SER A 350 60.01 -4.39 -10.24
C SER A 350 60.78 -5.70 -10.39
N CYS A 351 60.16 -6.70 -11.02
CA CYS A 351 60.87 -7.87 -11.53
C CYS A 351 61.80 -7.42 -12.66
N LEU A 352 63.09 -7.34 -12.39
CA LEU A 352 64.11 -7.37 -13.43
C LEU A 352 64.18 -8.81 -13.96
N LEU A 353 63.67 -8.99 -15.18
CA LEU A 353 63.90 -10.18 -16.00
C LEU A 353 65.39 -10.22 -16.38
N TYR A 354 66.12 -11.16 -15.78
CA TYR A 354 67.34 -11.72 -16.36
C TYR A 354 67.09 -13.21 -16.59
N HIS A 355 66.74 -13.56 -17.82
CA HIS A 355 67.43 -14.55 -18.65
C HIS A 355 66.85 -14.59 -20.06
#